data_AF-A0AAU1BNC2-F1
#
_entry.id   AF-A0AAU1BNC2-F1
#
_cell.length_a   1.000
_cell.length_b   1.000
_cell.length_c   1.000
_cell.angle_alpha   90.00
_cell.angle_beta   90.00
_cell.angle_gamma   90.00
#
_symmetry.space_group_name_H-M   'P 1'
#
loop_
_entity.id
_entity.type
_entity.pdbx_description
1 polymer ?
#
loop_
_entity_poly.entity_id
_entity_poly.type
_entity_poly.pdbx_seq_one_letter_code
_entity_poly.pdbx_strand_id
1 'polypeptide(L)'
;MATLRERKTYREQVLRALYEATEGNRLLGVTGAMICSTLQVPEQDLAAACTYLAGEGLITVDWDPGNIPAMVMLTHQGIRLMEAEEEERG
;
A
#
# COMPACT_ATOMS: atom_id res chain seq x y z
N MET A 1 4.93 4.85 18.26
CA MET A 1 5.12 5.56 16.99
C MET A 1 6.29 4.93 16.27
N ALA A 2 6.07 4.44 15.04
CA ALA A 2 7.14 3.89 14.22
C ALA A 2 8.21 4.94 13.90
N THR A 3 9.48 4.51 13.88
CA THR A 3 10.64 5.29 13.44
C THR A 3 10.55 5.61 11.95
N LEU A 4 11.34 6.58 11.46
CA LEU A 4 11.36 6.91 10.04
C LEU A 4 11.74 5.71 9.15
N ARG A 5 12.64 4.85 9.64
CA ARG A 5 13.04 3.63 8.93
C ARG A 5 11.87 2.67 8.79
N GLU A 6 11.16 2.40 9.89
CA GLU A 6 9.97 1.54 9.89
C GLU A 6 8.88 2.09 8.96
N ARG A 7 8.63 3.40 8.99
CA ARG A 7 7.63 4.02 8.08
C ARG A 7 7.98 3.87 6.61
N LYS A 8 9.27 3.96 6.24
CA LYS A 8 9.70 3.71 4.86
C LYS A 8 9.45 2.25 4.47
N THR A 9 9.84 1.33 5.34
CA THR A 9 9.60 -0.11 5.15
C THR A 9 8.11 -0.42 5.02
N TYR A 10 7.24 0.19 5.82
CA TYR A 10 5.79 -0.02 5.70
C TYR A 10 5.24 0.47 4.36
N ARG A 11 5.73 1.61 3.84
CA ARG A 11 5.30 2.10 2.52
C ARG A 11 5.67 1.15 1.40
N GLU A 12 6.91 0.65 1.42
CA GLU A 12 7.40 -0.33 0.45
C GLU A 12 6.60 -1.63 0.54
N GLN A 13 6.36 -2.13 1.75
CA GLN A 13 5.57 -3.35 1.97
C GLN A 13 4.12 -3.20 1.49
N VAL A 14 3.49 -2.04 1.74
CA VAL A 14 2.14 -1.76 1.26
C VAL A 14 2.09 -1.73 -0.27
N LEU A 15 3.00 -1.01 -0.93
CA LEU A 15 3.06 -0.98 -2.40
C LEU A 15 3.25 -2.37 -3.01
N ARG A 16 4.18 -3.14 -2.45
CA ARG A 16 4.45 -4.50 -2.91
C ARG A 16 3.26 -5.43 -2.72
N ALA A 17 2.63 -5.42 -1.54
CA ALA A 17 1.45 -6.24 -1.27
C ALA A 17 0.28 -5.91 -2.22
N LEU A 18 0.09 -4.63 -2.53
CA LEU A 18 -0.91 -4.21 -3.51
C LEU A 18 -0.57 -4.65 -4.93
N TYR A 19 0.72 -4.63 -5.29
CA TYR A 19 1.18 -5.03 -6.62
C TYR A 19 1.01 -6.53 -6.84
N GLU A 20 1.47 -7.36 -5.89
CA GLU A 20 1.29 -8.81 -5.92
C GLU A 20 -0.21 -9.19 -5.95
N ALA A 21 -1.06 -8.46 -5.22
CA ALA A 21 -2.51 -8.66 -5.27
C ALA A 21 -3.12 -8.25 -6.63
N THR A 22 -2.56 -7.21 -7.28
CA THR A 22 -2.99 -6.76 -8.60
C THR A 22 -2.62 -7.78 -9.68
N GLU A 23 -1.46 -8.43 -9.61
CA GLU A 23 -1.08 -9.51 -10.53
C GLU A 23 -1.99 -10.74 -10.40
N GLY A 24 -2.41 -11.08 -9.18
CA GLY A 24 -3.32 -12.20 -8.93
C GLY A 24 -4.78 -11.94 -9.31
N ASN A 25 -5.27 -10.70 -9.19
CA ASN A 25 -6.64 -10.33 -9.55
C ASN A 25 -6.80 -8.81 -9.74
N ARG A 26 -6.43 -8.31 -10.93
CA ARG A 26 -6.32 -6.88 -11.34
C ARG A 26 -7.49 -5.93 -11.04
N LEU A 27 -8.64 -6.44 -10.58
CA LEU A 27 -9.91 -5.70 -10.52
C LEU A 27 -10.47 -5.51 -9.11
N LEU A 28 -9.89 -6.12 -8.09
CA LEU A 28 -10.39 -6.02 -6.72
C LEU A 28 -9.31 -5.37 -5.86
N GLY A 29 -9.53 -4.11 -5.48
CA GLY A 29 -8.69 -3.45 -4.48
C GLY A 29 -8.54 -4.31 -3.22
N VAL A 30 -7.43 -4.13 -2.53
CA VAL A 30 -7.13 -4.89 -1.30
C VAL A 30 -7.77 -4.15 -0.14
N THR A 31 -8.47 -4.86 0.74
CA THR A 31 -9.03 -4.24 1.94
C THR A 31 -7.91 -3.88 2.91
N GLY A 32 -8.02 -2.75 3.62
CA GLY A 32 -6.97 -2.37 4.58
C GLY A 32 -6.83 -3.36 5.74
N ALA A 33 -7.91 -4.08 6.09
CA ALA A 33 -7.86 -5.19 7.04
C ALA A 33 -6.97 -6.35 6.55
N MET A 34 -7.05 -6.68 5.25
CA MET A 34 -6.17 -7.70 4.66
C MET A 34 -4.72 -7.25 4.66
N ILE A 35 -4.45 -5.97 4.33
CA ILE A 35 -3.08 -5.42 4.37
C ILE A 35 -2.52 -5.44 5.80
N CYS A 36 -3.32 -5.03 6.79
CA CYS A 36 -2.95 -5.07 8.20
C CYS A 36 -2.62 -6.49 8.66
N SER A 37 -3.46 -7.47 8.30
CA SER A 37 -3.24 -8.88 8.67
C SER A 37 -2.01 -9.48 7.97
N THR A 38 -1.78 -9.17 6.70
CA THR A 38 -0.67 -9.71 5.90
C THR A 38 0.66 -9.12 6.33
N LEU A 39 0.72 -7.81 6.57
CA LEU A 39 1.95 -7.10 6.89
C LEU A 39 2.22 -7.01 8.40
N GLN A 40 1.26 -7.40 9.23
CA GLN A 40 1.30 -7.26 10.70
C GLN A 40 1.64 -5.83 11.16
N VAL A 41 1.20 -4.83 10.39
CA VAL A 41 1.44 -3.40 10.65
C VAL A 41 0.33 -2.86 11.54
N PRO A 42 0.64 -2.06 12.58
CA PRO A 42 -0.37 -1.39 13.37
C PRO A 42 -1.28 -0.52 12.50
N GLU A 43 -2.58 -0.52 12.77
CA GLU A 43 -3.58 0.21 11.96
C GLU A 43 -3.23 1.69 11.76
N GLN A 44 -2.72 2.36 12.80
CA GLN A 44 -2.30 3.76 12.72
C GLN A 44 -1.11 3.98 11.77
N ASP A 45 -0.13 3.08 11.79
CA ASP A 45 1.05 3.17 10.93
C ASP A 45 0.70 2.78 9.48
N LEU A 46 -0.24 1.85 9.30
CA LEU A 46 -0.81 1.52 8.00
C LEU A 46 -1.56 2.73 7.41
N ALA A 47 -2.44 3.35 8.20
CA ALA A 47 -3.14 4.56 7.77
C ALA A 47 -2.15 5.66 7.36
N ALA A 48 -1.11 5.89 8.16
CA ALA A 48 -0.07 6.87 7.83
C ALA A 48 0.70 6.53 6.53
N ALA A 49 0.99 5.25 6.28
CA ALA A 49 1.61 4.79 5.04
C ALA A 49 0.66 5.00 3.84
N CYS A 50 -0.60 4.62 3.98
CA CYS A 50 -1.63 4.81 2.96
C CYS A 50 -1.86 6.31 2.64
N THR A 51 -1.94 7.18 3.65
CA THR A 51 -2.05 8.63 3.43
C THR A 51 -0.85 9.17 2.65
N TYR A 52 0.36 8.74 3.00
CA TYR A 52 1.58 9.18 2.30
C TYR A 52 1.57 8.74 0.83
N LEU A 53 1.34 7.46 0.57
CA LEU A 53 1.36 6.90 -0.78
C LEU A 53 0.25 7.46 -1.67
N ALA A 54 -0.92 7.76 -1.08
CA ALA A 54 -2.01 8.44 -1.78
C ALA A 54 -1.63 9.87 -2.15
N GLY A 55 -0.92 10.59 -1.25
CA GLY A 55 -0.37 11.92 -1.52
C GLY A 55 0.65 11.94 -2.67
N GLU A 56 1.42 10.86 -2.82
CA GLU A 56 2.35 10.66 -3.95
C GLU A 56 1.67 10.19 -5.25
N GLY A 57 0.36 9.93 -5.21
CA GLY A 57 -0.41 9.45 -6.36
C GLY A 57 -0.14 7.99 -6.74
N LEU A 58 0.53 7.22 -5.88
CA LEU A 58 0.88 5.81 -6.15
C LEU A 58 -0.29 4.86 -5.87
N ILE A 59 -1.19 5.24 -4.96
CA ILE A 59 -2.37 4.47 -4.60
C ILE A 59 -3.62 5.37 -4.52
N THR A 60 -4.79 4.77 -4.62
CA THR A 60 -6.06 5.35 -4.17
C THR A 60 -6.54 4.61 -2.93
N VAL A 61 -7.15 5.33 -2.00
CA VAL A 61 -7.62 4.78 -0.72
C VAL A 61 -9.04 5.27 -0.46
N ASP A 62 -9.95 4.33 -0.25
CA ASP A 62 -11.24 4.58 0.38
C ASP A 62 -11.07 4.43 1.90
N TRP A 63 -11.61 5.41 2.63
CA TRP A 63 -11.45 5.49 4.09
C TRP A 63 -12.77 5.22 4.80
N ASP A 64 -12.71 4.36 5.80
CA ASP A 64 -13.76 4.24 6.81
C ASP A 64 -13.60 5.33 7.89
N PRO A 65 -14.68 5.61 8.66
CA PRO A 65 -14.61 6.49 9.83
C PRO A 65 -13.48 6.07 10.78
N GLY A 66 -12.73 7.04 11.30
CA GLY A 66 -11.58 6.78 12.17
C GLY A 66 -10.25 6.67 11.45
N ASN A 67 -10.17 7.04 10.16
CA ASN A 67 -8.96 6.99 9.34
C ASN A 67 -8.44 5.56 9.14
N ILE A 68 -9.38 4.63 8.99
CA ILE A 68 -9.10 3.22 8.74
C ILE A 68 -9.18 2.99 7.24
N PRO A 69 -8.14 2.48 6.57
CA PRO A 69 -8.20 2.21 5.14
C PRO A 69 -9.20 1.07 4.90
N ALA A 70 -10.30 1.37 4.20
CA ALA A 70 -11.33 0.39 3.87
C ALA A 70 -10.92 -0.43 2.64
N MET A 71 -10.55 0.27 1.57
CA MET A 71 -10.06 -0.32 0.32
C MET A 71 -8.86 0.47 -0.19
N VAL A 72 -7.86 -0.23 -0.69
CA VAL A 72 -6.64 0.35 -1.25
C VAL A 72 -6.37 -0.26 -2.61
N MET A 73 -6.08 0.59 -3.59
CA MET A 73 -5.79 0.18 -4.96
C MET A 73 -4.54 0.87 -5.46
N LEU A 74 -3.74 0.19 -6.29
CA LEU A 74 -2.66 0.85 -7.02
C LEU A 74 -3.22 1.72 -8.13
N THR A 75 -2.58 2.87 -8.35
CA THR A 75 -2.78 3.65 -9.57
C THR A 75 -1.89 3.12 -10.69
N HIS A 76 -2.14 3.58 -11.92
CA HIS A 76 -1.21 3.36 -13.02
C HIS A 76 0.22 3.85 -12.74
N GLN A 77 0.38 4.91 -11.93
CA GLN A 77 1.70 5.39 -11.53
C GLN A 77 2.36 4.43 -10.55
N GLY A 78 1.62 3.94 -9.56
CA GLY A 78 2.11 2.92 -8.61
C GLY A 78 2.53 1.64 -9.30
N ILE A 79 1.74 1.16 -10.27
CA ILE A 79 2.08 -0.03 -11.07
C ILE A 79 3.39 0.19 -11.84
N ARG A 80 3.53 1.29 -12.58
CA ARG A 80 4.77 1.56 -13.35
C ARG A 80 6.01 1.67 -12.47
N LEU A 81 5.88 2.23 -11.27
CA LEU A 81 6.98 2.29 -10.31
C LEU A 81 7.42 0.89 -9.90
N MET A 82 6.47 0.01 -9.57
CA MET A 82 6.76 -1.37 -9.18
C MET A 82 7.34 -2.19 -10.33
N GLU A 83 6.80 -2.06 -11.54
CA GLU A 83 7.33 -2.72 -12.74
C GLU A 83 8.79 -2.31 -13.00
N ALA A 84 9.11 -1.01 -12.85
CA ALA A 84 10.49 -0.52 -12.99
C ALA A 84 11.42 -1.09 -11.91
N GLU A 85 10.98 -1.13 -10.64
CA GLU A 85 11.77 -1.74 -9.56
C GLU A 85 12.01 -3.24 -9.76
N GLU A 86 11.06 -3.97 -10.36
CA GLU A 86 11.24 -5.38 -10.70
C GLU A 86 12.25 -5.57 -11.84
N GLU A 87 12.18 -4.73 -12.88
CA GLU A 87 13.13 -4.76 -14.00
C GLU A 87 14.56 -4.43 -13.56
N GLU A 88 14.74 -3.55 -12.58
CA GLU A 88 16.06 -3.23 -11.99
C GLU A 88 16.62 -4.36 -11.09
N ARG A 89 15.77 -5.27 -10.61
CA ARG A 89 16.15 -6.39 -9.72
C ARG A 89 16.35 -7.71 -10.47
N GLY A 90 15.93 -7.80 -11.73
CA GLY A 90 16.11 -8.94 -12.64
C GLY A 90 17.46 -8.95 -13.34
#